data_AF-A0A3M0I1B6-F1
#
_entry.id   AF-A0A3M0I1B6-F1
#
_cell.length_a   1.000
_cell.length_b   1.000
_cell.length_c   1.000
_cell.angle_alpha   90.00
_cell.angle_beta   90.00
_cell.angle_gamma   90.00
#
_symmetry.space_group_name_H-M   'P 1'
#
loop_
_entity.id
_entity.type
_entity.pdbx_description
1 polymer ?
#
loop_
_entity_poly.entity_id
_entity_poly.type
_entity_poly.pdbx_seq_one_letter_code
_entity_poly.pdbx_strand_id
1 'polypeptide(L)'
;MSKPTSIKTSEEVRDRLRILAHERGTTITELLEELAGRELTAAEREQRAVEAARELGVEYTEQVKQAGQDAWAKVRAHQGGAAA
;
A
#
# COMPACT_ATOMS: atom_id res chain seq x y z
N MET A 1 23.20 2.23 5.55
CA MET A 1 22.50 2.40 4.26
C MET A 1 22.88 1.25 3.35
N SER A 2 21.89 0.54 2.81
CA SER A 2 22.12 -0.55 1.85
C SER A 2 22.74 -0.01 0.56
N LYS A 3 23.51 -0.84 -0.15
CA LYS A 3 24.16 -0.43 -1.40
C LYS A 3 23.09 -0.11 -2.46
N PRO A 4 23.24 0.97 -3.26
CA PRO A 4 22.33 1.26 -4.36
C PRO A 4 22.27 0.09 -5.35
N THR A 5 21.06 -0.31 -5.73
CA THR A 5 20.80 -1.35 -6.72
C THR A 5 20.14 -0.76 -7.97
N SER A 6 20.24 -1.45 -9.11
CA SER A 6 19.65 -1.00 -10.37
C SER A 6 18.30 -1.68 -10.59
N ILE A 7 17.27 -0.88 -10.86
CA ILE A 7 15.94 -1.34 -11.29
C ILE A 7 15.78 -1.00 -12.77
N LYS A 8 15.45 -2.00 -13.59
CA LYS A 8 15.18 -1.79 -15.02
C LYS A 8 13.72 -1.40 -15.22
N THR A 9 13.48 -0.37 -16.03
CA THR A 9 12.14 0.11 -16.41
C THR A 9 12.19 0.75 -17.79
N SER A 10 11.03 1.10 -18.36
CA SER A 10 10.95 1.81 -19.64
C SER A 10 11.34 3.28 -19.49
N GLU A 11 11.76 3.90 -20.60
CA GLU A 11 12.08 5.33 -20.63
C GLU A 11 10.88 6.20 -20.26
N GLU A 12 9.70 5.85 -20.76
CA GLU A 12 8.44 6.53 -20.44
C GLU A 12 8.17 6.55 -18.92
N VAL A 13 8.34 5.41 -18.24
CA VAL A 13 8.12 5.31 -16.80
C VAL A 13 9.18 6.12 -16.04
N ARG A 14 10.45 6.04 -16.44
CA ARG A 14 11.53 6.84 -15.84
C ARG A 14 11.26 8.34 -15.96
N ASP A 15 10.83 8.79 -17.13
CA ASP A 15 10.63 10.21 -17.40
C ASP A 15 9.39 10.74 -16.67
N ARG A 16 8.33 9.92 -16.57
CA ARG A 16 7.19 10.20 -15.71
C ARG A 16 7.58 10.31 -14.23
N LEU A 17 8.39 9.36 -13.72
CA LEU A 17 8.89 9.42 -12.34
C LEU A 17 9.73 10.67 -12.08
N ARG A 18 10.52 11.12 -13.07
CA ARG A 18 11.31 12.35 -12.96
C ARG A 18 10.40 13.57 -12.76
N ILE A 19 9.32 13.69 -13.53
CA ILE A 19 8.35 14.78 -13.40
C ILE A 19 7.69 14.74 -12.02
N LEU A 20 7.19 13.57 -11.60
CA LEU A 20 6.53 13.41 -10.29
C LEU A 20 7.44 13.74 -9.11
N ALA A 21 8.70 13.32 -9.19
CA ALA A 21 9.69 13.63 -8.16
C ALA A 21 9.96 15.15 -8.11
N HIS A 22 10.10 15.80 -9.27
CA HIS A 22 10.31 17.24 -9.36
C HIS A 22 9.14 18.04 -8.77
N GLU A 23 7.89 17.70 -9.10
CA GLU A 23 6.69 18.35 -8.55
C GLU A 23 6.59 18.23 -7.03
N ARG A 24 7.14 17.15 -6.47
CA ARG A 24 7.16 16.88 -5.02
C ARG A 24 8.41 17.41 -4.32
N GLY A 25 9.33 18.05 -5.04
CA GLY A 25 10.60 18.54 -4.48
C GLY A 25 11.50 17.41 -3.96
N THR A 26 11.42 16.22 -4.55
CA THR A 26 12.15 15.01 -4.13
C THR A 26 12.91 14.39 -5.31
N THR A 27 13.68 13.34 -5.05
CA THR A 27 14.37 12.55 -6.07
C THR A 27 13.57 11.31 -6.48
N ILE A 28 13.90 10.72 -7.64
CA ILE A 28 13.27 9.46 -8.06
C ILE A 28 13.49 8.36 -7.02
N THR A 29 14.67 8.31 -6.40
CA THR A 29 15.00 7.32 -5.37
C THR A 29 14.11 7.47 -4.14
N GLU A 30 14.00 8.68 -3.60
CA GLU A 30 13.15 8.97 -2.44
C GLU A 30 11.67 8.71 -2.75
N LEU A 31 11.19 9.07 -3.95
CA LEU A 31 9.84 8.75 -4.38
C LEU A 31 9.59 7.24 -4.44
N LEU A 32 10.56 6.47 -4.94
CA LEU A 32 10.47 5.00 -4.97
C LEU A 32 10.50 4.40 -3.56
N GLU A 33 11.31 4.94 -2.65
CA GLU A 33 11.34 4.52 -1.24
C GLU A 33 10.01 4.81 -0.55
N GLU A 34 9.42 5.99 -0.78
CA GLU A 34 8.10 6.37 -0.27
C GLU A 34 7.01 5.43 -0.80
N LEU A 35 7.02 5.14 -2.10
CA LEU A 35 6.06 4.21 -2.72
C LEU A 35 6.20 2.80 -2.17
N ALA A 36 7.43 2.29 -2.07
CA ALA A 36 7.71 0.97 -1.53
C ALA A 36 7.32 0.86 -0.04
N GLY A 37 7.50 1.92 0.75
CA GLY A 37 7.13 1.94 2.16
C GLY A 37 5.62 2.09 2.41
N ARG A 38 4.86 2.64 1.45
CA ARG A 38 3.41 2.80 1.57
C ARG A 38 2.64 1.54 1.22
N GLU A 39 3.08 0.84 0.18
CA GLU A 39 2.37 -0.35 -0.29
C GLU A 39 2.80 -1.58 0.49
N LEU A 40 1.96 -1.98 1.44
CA LEU A 40 2.13 -3.24 2.15
C LEU A 40 1.90 -4.42 1.20
N THR A 41 2.82 -5.38 1.24
CA THR A 41 2.64 -6.70 0.64
C THR A 41 1.49 -7.46 1.30
N ALA A 42 1.01 -8.52 0.67
CA ALA A 42 -0.04 -9.37 1.24
C ALA A 42 0.37 -9.94 2.62
N ALA A 43 1.62 -10.36 2.77
CA ALA A 43 2.14 -10.90 4.02
C ALA A 43 2.20 -9.83 5.12
N GLU A 44 2.64 -8.61 4.80
CA GLU A 44 2.69 -7.52 5.78
C GLU A 44 1.28 -7.05 6.19
N ARG A 45 0.33 -7.06 5.26
CA ARG A 45 -1.09 -6.79 5.59
C ARG A 45 -1.64 -7.84 6.54
N GLU A 46 -1.34 -9.11 6.29
CA GLU A 46 -1.76 -10.22 7.17
C GLU A 46 -1.14 -10.06 8.56
N GLN A 47 0.16 -9.79 8.63
CA GLN A 47 0.86 -9.59 9.91
C GLN A 47 0.24 -8.44 10.70
N ARG A 48 -0.03 -7.30 10.05
CA ARG A 48 -0.71 -6.17 10.71
C ARG A 48 -2.12 -6.51 11.17
N ALA A 49 -2.86 -7.35 10.43
CA ALA A 49 -4.19 -7.79 10.83
C ALA A 49 -4.13 -8.68 12.09
N VAL A 50 -3.16 -9.58 12.17
CA VAL A 50 -2.90 -10.41 13.35
C VAL A 50 -2.54 -9.55 14.56
N GLU A 51 -1.66 -8.57 14.39
CA GLU A 51 -1.26 -7.63 15.44
C GLU A 51 -2.44 -6.81 15.95
N ALA A 52 -3.24 -6.23 15.05
CA ALA A 52 -4.43 -5.47 15.42
C ALA A 52 -5.47 -6.33 16.16
N ALA A 53 -5.71 -7.57 15.70
CA ALA A 53 -6.61 -8.49 16.39
C ALA A 53 -6.11 -8.78 17.81
N ARG A 54 -4.81 -9.02 17.98
CA ARG A 54 -4.18 -9.20 19.29
C ARG A 54 -4.35 -7.98 20.21
N GLU A 55 -4.14 -6.77 19.68
CA GLU A 55 -4.34 -5.52 20.43
C GLU A 55 -5.80 -5.34 20.88
N LEU A 56 -6.76 -5.77 20.05
CA LEU A 56 -8.19 -5.72 20.34
C LEU A 56 -8.67 -6.90 21.21
N GLY A 57 -7.79 -7.84 21.56
CA GLY A 57 -8.16 -9.05 22.30
C GLY A 57 -9.05 -10.01 21.49
N VAL A 58 -9.02 -9.91 20.16
CA VAL A 58 -9.77 -10.75 19.23
C VAL A 58 -8.84 -11.84 18.68
N GLU A 59 -9.32 -13.07 18.64
CA GLU A 59 -8.60 -14.13 17.95
C GLU A 59 -8.71 -13.91 16.43
N TYR A 60 -7.57 -13.83 15.74
CA TYR A 60 -7.55 -13.66 14.30
C TYR A 60 -7.80 -14.99 13.58
N THR A 61 -9.08 -15.26 13.31
CA THR A 61 -9.53 -16.45 12.58
C THR A 61 -9.90 -16.12 11.14
N GLU A 62 -10.00 -17.13 10.28
CA GLU A 62 -10.48 -16.96 8.90
C GLU A 62 -11.88 -16.36 8.84
N GLN A 63 -12.75 -16.64 9.81
CA GLN A 63 -14.07 -16.03 9.90
C GLN A 63 -14.00 -14.52 10.17
N VAL A 64 -13.11 -14.08 11.07
CA VAL A 64 -12.87 -12.66 11.37
C VAL A 64 -12.29 -11.94 10.15
N LYS A 65 -11.35 -12.59 9.46
CA LYS A 65 -10.76 -12.10 8.22
C LYS A 65 -11.83 -11.89 7.14
N GLN A 66 -12.68 -12.90 6.90
CA GLN A 66 -13.75 -12.79 5.90
C GLN A 66 -14.76 -11.70 6.26
N ALA A 67 -15.18 -11.63 7.53
CA ALA A 67 -16.09 -10.58 8.00
C ALA A 67 -15.51 -9.17 7.79
N GLY A 68 -14.21 -8.99 8.02
CA GLY A 68 -13.50 -7.74 7.75
C GLY A 68 -13.46 -7.39 6.27
N GLN A 69 -13.19 -8.36 5.39
CA GLN A 69 -13.20 -8.16 3.94
C GLN A 69 -14.58 -7.76 3.42
N ASP A 70 -15.63 -8.42 3.91
CA ASP A 70 -17.02 -8.13 3.55
C ASP A 70 -17.43 -6.72 4.02
N ALA A 71 -17.01 -6.32 5.22
CA ALA A 71 -17.27 -4.98 5.75
C ALA A 71 -16.61 -3.90 4.86
N TRP A 72 -15.35 -4.09 4.49
CA TRP A 72 -14.64 -3.17 3.59
C TRP A 72 -15.22 -3.13 2.18
N ALA A 73 -15.73 -4.26 1.66
CA ALA A 73 -16.43 -4.30 0.38
C ALA A 73 -17.69 -3.43 0.39
N LYS A 74 -18.47 -3.46 1.48
CA LYS A 74 -19.64 -2.58 1.65
C LYS A 74 -19.24 -1.11 1.70
N VAL A 75 -18.19 -0.76 2.45
CA VAL A 75 -17.67 0.63 2.51
C VAL A 75 -17.27 1.14 1.13
N ARG A 76 -16.51 0.34 0.37
CA ARG A 76 -16.10 0.71 -1.01
C ARG A 76 -17.28 0.87 -1.95
N ALA A 77 -18.27 -0.04 -1.87
CA ALA A 77 -19.48 0.04 -2.69
C ALA A 77 -20.25 1.35 -2.42
N HIS A 78 -20.32 1.80 -1.16
CA HIS A 78 -20.94 3.08 -0.82
C HIS A 78 -20.12 4.29 -1.27
N GLN A 79 -18.79 4.25 -1.18
CA GLN A 79 -17.92 5.34 -1.64
C GLN A 79 -17.94 5.51 -3.17
N GLY A 80 -18.10 4.42 -3.94
CA GLY A 80 -18.27 4.47 -5.39
C GLY A 80 -19.61 5.05 -5.86
N GLY A 81 -20.63 5.10 -4.99
CA GLY A 81 -21.94 5.68 -5.29
C GLY A 81 -22.04 7.19 -5.05
N ALA A 82 -21.09 7.80 -4.37
CA ALA A 82 -21.08 9.24 -4.09
C ALA A 82 -20.42 10.09 -5.20
N ALA A 83 -20.00 9.47 -6.31
CA ALA A 83 -19.33 10.11 -7.44
C ALA A 83 -20.11 9.95 -8.76
N ALA A 84 -21.45 10.00 -8.70
CA ALA A 84 -22.35 10.01 -9.87
C ALA A 84 -23.34 11.18 -9.79
#